data_AF-A0A2G8JLY8-F1
#
_entry.id   AF-A0A2G8JLY8-F1
#
_cell.length_a   1.000
_cell.length_b   1.000
_cell.length_c   1.000
_cell.angle_alpha   90.00
_cell.angle_beta   90.00
_cell.angle_gamma   90.00
#
_symmetry.space_group_name_H-M   'P 1'
#
loop_
_entity.id
_entity.type
_entity.pdbx_description
1 polymer ?
#
loop_
_entity_poly.entity_id
_entity_poly.type
_entity_poly.pdbx_seq_one_letter_code
_entity_poly.pdbx_strand_id
1 'polypeptide(L)'
;MTIQADSCRFQRLQPAENIGSGPLYTVKSKGPKKQAKDPAIVDMLPLPENGSCKHYKKSFRWLRFPCCGKFYPCDECHDFDNDDGHEMKYATRMLCGFCAKEQPYSADKPCVRCGSSTTKGRTQHWEGGSGCRNKIKMSKNDKQKYAGVSKTVSRKAQKAEPAKKGK
;
A
#
# COMPACT_ATOMS: atom_id res chain seq x y z
N MET A 1 -33.53 -16.25 -22.63
CA MET A 1 -32.97 -17.61 -22.47
C MET A 1 -32.95 -17.93 -21.00
N THR A 2 -33.94 -18.69 -20.54
CA THR A 2 -34.16 -19.06 -19.14
C THR A 2 -33.58 -20.46 -18.95
N ILE A 3 -32.53 -20.58 -18.15
CA ILE A 3 -31.94 -21.87 -17.80
C ILE A 3 -32.77 -22.41 -16.64
N GLN A 4 -33.63 -23.39 -16.91
CA GLN A 4 -34.29 -24.19 -15.88
C GLN A 4 -33.39 -25.40 -15.59
N ALA A 5 -32.90 -25.51 -14.37
CA ALA A 5 -32.17 -26.69 -13.89
C ALA A 5 -33.18 -27.62 -13.22
N ASP A 6 -33.63 -28.64 -13.95
CA ASP A 6 -34.46 -29.70 -13.37
C ASP A 6 -33.63 -30.55 -12.43
N SER A 7 -33.95 -30.44 -11.13
CA SER A 7 -33.44 -31.27 -10.03
C SER A 7 -31.92 -31.27 -9.82
N CYS A 8 -31.42 -30.33 -9.03
CA CYS A 8 -30.11 -30.46 -8.39
C CYS A 8 -30.17 -31.58 -7.33
N ARG A 9 -29.86 -32.81 -7.71
CA ARG A 9 -29.71 -33.93 -6.78
C ARG A 9 -28.38 -33.77 -6.04
N PHE A 10 -28.42 -33.18 -4.85
CA PHE A 10 -27.25 -33.12 -3.97
C PHE A 10 -26.92 -34.53 -3.49
N GLN A 11 -25.91 -35.15 -4.08
CA GLN A 11 -25.39 -36.42 -3.60
C GLN A 11 -24.59 -36.14 -2.33
N ARG A 12 -25.16 -36.52 -1.18
CA ARG A 12 -24.47 -36.45 0.11
C ARG A 12 -23.35 -37.47 0.08
N LEU A 13 -22.12 -37.01 -0.19
CA LEU A 13 -20.93 -37.85 -0.13
C LEU A 13 -20.84 -38.44 1.28
N GLN A 14 -20.88 -39.77 1.38
CA GLN A 14 -20.59 -40.43 2.65
C GLN A 14 -19.10 -40.21 2.96
N PRO A 15 -18.74 -39.94 4.23
CA PRO A 15 -17.34 -39.93 4.64
C PRO A 15 -16.72 -41.28 4.27
N ALA A 16 -15.55 -41.26 3.65
CA ALA A 16 -14.87 -42.48 3.24
C ALA A 16 -14.56 -43.33 4.48
N GLU A 17 -15.28 -44.44 4.64
CA GLU A 17 -14.89 -45.49 5.57
C GLU A 17 -13.65 -46.19 5.00
N ASN A 18 -12.66 -46.41 5.85
CA ASN A 18 -11.36 -46.94 5.44
C ASN A 18 -11.48 -48.45 5.15
N ILE A 19 -12.05 -48.81 3.99
CA ILE A 19 -12.26 -50.20 3.55
C ILE A 19 -11.07 -50.65 2.69
N GLY A 20 -9.84 -50.26 3.07
CA GLY A 20 -8.63 -50.60 2.34
C GLY A 20 -7.59 -51.17 3.28
N SER A 21 -7.33 -52.47 3.19
CA SER A 21 -6.20 -53.15 3.84
C SER A 21 -4.86 -52.83 3.15
N GLY A 22 -4.71 -51.64 2.57
CA GLY A 22 -3.50 -51.16 1.93
C GLY A 22 -2.74 -50.18 2.82
N PRO A 23 -1.42 -50.04 2.68
CA PRO A 23 -0.65 -49.09 3.47
C PRO A 23 -1.10 -47.66 3.18
N LEU A 24 -1.53 -46.96 4.24
CA LEU A 24 -1.90 -45.55 4.20
C LEU A 24 -0.66 -44.72 3.79
N TYR A 25 -0.63 -44.17 2.58
CA TYR A 25 0.45 -43.27 2.18
C TYR A 25 0.24 -41.90 2.85
N THR A 26 0.93 -41.66 3.97
CA THR A 26 0.96 -40.33 4.57
C THR A 26 1.80 -39.41 3.69
N VAL A 27 1.17 -38.53 2.92
CA VAL A 27 1.90 -37.44 2.25
C VAL A 27 2.30 -36.44 3.32
N LYS A 28 3.55 -36.51 3.78
CA LYS A 28 4.14 -35.52 4.69
C LYS A 28 4.26 -34.19 3.92
N SER A 29 3.21 -33.36 3.95
CA SER A 29 3.33 -31.99 3.47
C SER A 29 4.28 -31.25 4.42
N LYS A 30 5.45 -30.84 3.91
CA LYS A 30 6.35 -29.99 4.68
C LYS A 30 5.61 -28.69 4.94
N GLY A 31 5.29 -28.41 6.21
CA GLY A 31 4.69 -27.14 6.60
C GLY A 31 5.53 -25.97 6.07
N PRO A 32 4.90 -24.81 5.78
CA PRO A 32 5.61 -23.67 5.21
C PRO A 32 6.78 -23.28 6.13
N LYS A 33 8.01 -23.31 5.59
CA LYS A 33 9.20 -22.87 6.33
C LYS A 33 9.05 -21.39 6.66
N LYS A 34 8.95 -21.06 7.95
CA LYS A 34 8.97 -19.66 8.41
C LYS A 34 10.38 -19.11 8.14
N GLN A 35 10.52 -18.25 7.15
CA GLN A 35 11.76 -17.51 6.94
C GLN A 35 12.01 -16.59 8.14
N ALA A 36 13.26 -16.57 8.62
CA ALA A 36 13.68 -15.74 9.74
C ALA A 36 13.38 -14.26 9.46
N LYS A 37 12.91 -13.55 10.48
CA LYS A 37 12.74 -12.09 10.43
C LYS A 37 14.09 -11.45 10.69
N ASP A 38 14.35 -10.31 10.08
CA ASP A 38 15.53 -9.50 10.38
C ASP A 38 15.51 -9.09 11.86
N PRO A 39 16.52 -9.47 12.68
CA PRO A 39 16.56 -9.18 14.11
C PRO A 39 16.63 -7.68 14.42
N ALA A 40 17.02 -6.82 13.46
CA ALA A 40 17.10 -5.38 13.66
C ALA A 40 15.73 -4.69 13.69
N ILE A 41 14.67 -5.37 13.24
CA ILE A 41 13.32 -4.79 13.17
C ILE A 41 12.57 -5.12 14.47
N VAL A 42 12.53 -4.13 15.37
CA VAL A 42 11.74 -4.22 16.61
C VAL A 42 10.29 -3.83 16.33
N ASP A 43 9.38 -4.80 16.46
CA ASP A 43 7.94 -4.55 16.40
C ASP A 43 7.54 -3.44 17.40
N MET A 44 6.70 -2.49 16.97
CA MET A 44 6.19 -1.32 17.73
C MET A 44 7.02 -0.04 17.70
N LEU A 45 8.25 -0.04 17.18
CA LEU A 45 8.99 1.20 16.96
C LEU A 45 8.86 1.68 15.50
N PRO A 46 8.86 3.00 15.26
CA PRO A 46 8.97 3.52 13.91
C PRO A 46 10.34 3.16 13.31
N LEU A 47 10.35 2.89 12.02
CA LEU A 47 11.57 2.74 11.24
C LEU A 47 12.30 4.10 11.16
N PRO A 48 13.63 4.11 10.89
CA PRO A 48 14.36 5.34 10.59
C PRO A 48 13.67 6.13 9.48
N GLU A 49 13.53 7.44 9.65
CA GLU A 49 12.79 8.33 8.73
C GLU A 49 11.39 7.81 8.35
N ASN A 50 10.74 7.09 9.27
CA ASN A 50 9.45 6.41 9.10
C ASN A 50 9.45 5.44 7.90
N GLY A 51 10.61 4.85 7.59
CA GLY A 51 10.80 3.92 6.50
C GLY A 51 10.85 4.55 5.10
N SER A 52 11.00 5.88 5.01
CA SER A 52 11.24 6.55 3.74
C SER A 52 12.70 6.43 3.28
N CYS A 53 12.93 6.67 1.99
CA CYS A 53 14.27 6.66 1.42
C CYS A 53 14.46 7.81 0.42
N LYS A 54 15.70 7.96 -0.07
CA LYS A 54 16.08 8.99 -1.05
C LYS A 54 15.26 8.90 -2.34
N HIS A 55 14.97 7.69 -2.80
CA HIS A 55 14.18 7.41 -4.02
C HIS A 55 12.70 7.75 -3.81
N TYR A 56 12.11 7.27 -2.70
CA TYR A 56 10.68 7.42 -2.43
C TYR A 56 10.39 8.12 -1.09
N LYS A 57 10.60 9.45 -1.06
CA LYS A 57 10.37 10.31 0.12
C LYS A 57 8.93 10.32 0.67
N LYS A 58 7.97 9.82 -0.09
CA LYS A 58 6.54 9.77 0.26
C LYS A 58 6.04 8.34 0.51
N SER A 59 6.96 7.38 0.52
CA SER A 59 6.70 6.00 0.87
C SER A 59 7.16 5.80 2.31
N PHE A 60 6.28 5.32 3.16
CA PHE A 60 6.55 4.97 4.56
C PHE A 60 6.33 3.46 4.75
N ARG A 61 6.76 2.68 3.76
CA ARG A 61 6.68 1.21 3.75
C ARG A 61 8.03 0.64 3.36
N TRP A 62 8.42 -0.43 4.02
CA TRP A 62 9.47 -1.32 3.51
C TRP A 62 8.82 -2.53 2.87
N LEU A 63 9.40 -3.01 1.78
CA LEU A 63 8.94 -4.14 0.99
C LEU A 63 9.74 -5.37 1.34
N ARG A 64 9.03 -6.49 1.55
CA ARG A 64 9.66 -7.80 1.67
C ARG A 64 9.67 -8.48 0.32
N PHE A 65 10.86 -8.67 -0.23
CA PHE A 65 11.02 -9.29 -1.53
C PHE A 65 11.11 -10.82 -1.37
N PRO A 66 10.29 -11.62 -2.07
CA PRO A 66 10.32 -13.08 -1.96
C PRO A 66 11.62 -13.71 -2.47
N CYS A 67 12.40 -13.00 -3.29
CA CYS A 67 13.67 -13.49 -3.84
C CYS A 67 14.73 -13.68 -2.75
N CYS A 68 14.94 -12.69 -1.88
CA CYS A 68 15.95 -12.74 -0.81
C CYS A 68 15.35 -12.80 0.61
N GLY A 69 14.05 -12.54 0.76
CA GLY A 69 13.35 -12.54 2.04
C GLY A 69 13.63 -11.32 2.94
N LYS A 70 14.55 -10.43 2.53
CA LYS A 70 14.95 -9.19 3.21
C LYS A 70 13.93 -8.06 2.99
N PHE A 71 14.01 -7.03 3.83
CA PHE A 71 13.18 -5.83 3.73
C PHE A 71 13.99 -4.65 3.18
N TYR A 72 13.43 -3.95 2.21
CA TYR A 72 14.02 -2.72 1.65
C TYR A 72 12.99 -1.61 1.52
N PRO A 73 13.37 -0.32 1.64
CA PRO A 73 12.44 0.79 1.47
C PRO A 73 11.76 0.83 0.09
N CYS A 74 12.46 0.37 -0.95
CA CYS A 74 11.97 0.31 -2.33
C CYS A 74 12.74 -0.71 -3.17
N ASP A 75 12.30 -0.87 -4.41
CA ASP A 75 12.94 -1.64 -5.47
C ASP A 75 14.34 -1.14 -5.81
N GLU A 76 14.52 0.17 -6.01
CA GLU A 76 15.86 0.73 -6.29
C GLU A 76 16.87 0.46 -5.15
N CYS A 77 16.43 0.49 -3.89
CA CYS A 77 17.28 0.12 -2.76
C CYS A 77 17.60 -1.38 -2.73
N HIS A 78 16.62 -2.23 -3.10
CA HIS A 78 16.85 -3.66 -3.20
C HIS A 78 17.87 -3.99 -4.29
N ASP A 79 17.76 -3.34 -5.45
CA ASP A 79 18.64 -3.60 -6.59
C ASP A 79 20.06 -3.08 -6.35
N PHE A 80 20.20 -1.99 -5.59
CA PHE A 80 21.51 -1.48 -5.16
C PHE A 80 22.24 -2.43 -4.21
N ASP A 81 21.53 -3.00 -3.22
CA ASP A 81 22.08 -3.96 -2.25
C ASP A 81 21.99 -5.43 -2.75
N ASN A 82 21.81 -5.64 -4.05
CA ASN A 82 21.64 -6.97 -4.64
C ASN A 82 22.99 -7.69 -4.79
N ASP A 83 23.57 -8.08 -3.66
CA ASP A 83 24.88 -8.76 -3.62
C ASP A 83 24.88 -10.10 -4.37
N ASP A 84 23.74 -10.79 -4.38
CA ASP A 84 23.59 -12.15 -4.90
C ASP A 84 23.24 -12.20 -6.41
N GLY A 85 23.05 -11.05 -7.06
CA GLY A 85 22.73 -10.94 -8.49
C GLY A 85 21.38 -11.54 -8.92
N HIS A 86 20.43 -11.73 -8.01
CA HIS A 86 19.15 -12.36 -8.31
C HIS A 86 18.15 -11.40 -8.94
N GLU A 87 17.31 -11.94 -9.84
CA GLU A 87 16.21 -11.20 -10.46
C GLU A 87 15.17 -10.76 -9.41
N MET A 88 14.78 -9.49 -9.47
CA MET A 88 13.77 -8.90 -8.58
C MET A 88 12.40 -9.57 -8.81
N LYS A 89 11.78 -10.02 -7.71
CA LYS A 89 10.38 -10.49 -7.69
C LYS A 89 9.53 -9.50 -6.92
N TYR A 90 8.32 -9.23 -7.42
CA TYR A 90 7.39 -8.33 -6.75
C TYR A 90 7.11 -8.72 -5.29
N ALA A 91 7.12 -7.71 -4.42
CA ALA A 91 6.90 -7.88 -3.00
C ALA A 91 5.45 -8.28 -2.69
N THR A 92 5.27 -9.34 -1.90
CA THR A 92 3.96 -9.83 -1.47
C THR A 92 3.58 -9.35 -0.07
N ARG A 93 4.57 -8.87 0.70
CA ARG A 93 4.40 -8.35 2.07
C ARG A 93 5.13 -7.02 2.22
N MET A 94 4.67 -6.21 3.17
CA MET A 94 5.29 -4.94 3.50
C MET A 94 5.35 -4.71 5.01
N LEU A 95 6.29 -3.89 5.45
CA LEU A 95 6.44 -3.43 6.80
C LEU A 95 5.96 -1.98 6.92
N CYS A 96 5.19 -1.67 7.95
CA CYS A 96 4.75 -0.30 8.22
C CYS A 96 5.88 0.55 8.79
N GLY A 97 6.18 1.67 8.15
CA GLY A 97 7.18 2.65 8.58
C GLY A 97 6.96 3.26 9.98
N PHE A 98 5.70 3.32 10.43
CA PHE A 98 5.33 4.00 11.68
C PHE A 98 5.31 3.10 12.91
N CYS A 99 5.12 1.78 12.74
CA CYS A 99 5.01 0.85 13.87
C CYS A 99 5.73 -0.50 13.64
N ALA A 100 6.54 -0.58 12.58
CA ALA A 100 7.29 -1.76 12.16
C ALA A 100 6.45 -3.03 11.94
N LYS A 101 5.12 -2.93 11.82
CA LYS A 101 4.25 -4.10 11.65
C LYS A 101 4.35 -4.67 10.24
N GLU A 102 4.72 -5.94 10.15
CA GLU A 102 4.64 -6.72 8.91
C GLU A 102 3.17 -7.07 8.57
N GLN A 103 2.75 -6.78 7.34
CA GLN A 103 1.39 -6.99 6.82
C GLN A 103 1.42 -7.42 5.34
N PRO A 104 0.34 -7.98 4.79
CA PRO A 104 0.23 -8.21 3.34
C PRO A 104 0.43 -6.91 2.57
N TYR A 105 1.03 -7.00 1.38
CA TYR A 105 1.22 -5.81 0.55
C TYR A 105 -0.14 -5.21 0.18
N SER A 106 -0.26 -3.90 0.39
CA SER A 106 -1.43 -3.12 0.00
C SER A 106 -1.00 -1.68 -0.25
N ALA A 107 -1.27 -1.19 -1.46
CA ALA A 107 -0.91 0.17 -1.85
C ALA A 107 -1.81 1.23 -1.20
N ASP A 108 -3.12 0.96 -1.09
CA ASP A 108 -4.11 1.98 -0.71
C ASP A 108 -4.62 1.83 0.73
N LYS A 109 -4.60 0.62 1.28
CA LYS A 109 -5.10 0.39 2.64
C LYS A 109 -4.10 0.89 3.69
N PRO A 110 -4.59 1.53 4.77
CA PRO A 110 -3.75 1.93 5.89
C PRO A 110 -3.20 0.70 6.62
N CYS A 111 -2.22 0.94 7.50
CA CYS A 111 -1.68 -0.10 8.34
C CYS A 111 -2.76 -0.75 9.21
N VAL A 112 -2.83 -2.07 9.20
CA VAL A 112 -3.82 -2.86 9.96
C VAL A 112 -3.70 -2.68 11.48
N ARG A 113 -2.56 -2.16 11.97
CA ARG A 113 -2.30 -1.98 13.40
C ARG A 113 -2.46 -0.53 13.85
N CYS A 114 -1.76 0.41 13.23
CA CYS A 114 -1.76 1.82 13.66
C CYS A 114 -2.68 2.73 12.84
N GLY A 115 -3.30 2.24 11.76
CA GLY A 115 -4.17 3.04 10.91
C GLY A 115 -3.47 4.10 10.05
N SER A 116 -2.15 4.27 10.19
CA SER A 116 -1.38 5.22 9.39
C SER A 116 -1.32 4.79 7.92
N SER A 117 -1.47 5.75 7.01
CA SER A 117 -1.29 5.52 5.57
C SER A 117 0.20 5.46 5.23
N THR A 118 0.67 4.34 4.68
CA THR A 118 2.09 4.15 4.32
C THR A 118 2.45 4.71 2.94
N THR A 119 1.45 5.14 2.19
CA THR A 119 1.58 5.74 0.86
C THR A 119 0.76 7.02 0.84
N LYS A 120 1.13 7.93 -0.07
CA LYS A 120 0.31 9.12 -0.30
C LYS A 120 -0.96 8.73 -1.05
N GLY A 121 -2.12 8.89 -0.40
CA GLY A 121 -3.42 8.70 -1.05
C GLY A 121 -3.63 9.65 -2.24
N ARG A 122 -4.22 9.13 -3.32
CA ARG A 122 -4.62 9.93 -4.49
C ARG A 122 -6.03 10.48 -4.26
N THR A 123 -6.12 11.72 -3.78
CA THR A 123 -7.42 12.39 -3.63
C THR A 123 -7.79 13.09 -4.94
N GLN A 124 -9.03 12.91 -5.40
CA GLN A 124 -9.60 13.63 -6.56
C GLN A 124 -9.69 15.14 -6.28
N HIS A 125 -9.78 15.52 -5.00
CA HIS A 125 -9.93 16.89 -4.53
C HIS A 125 -8.74 17.26 -3.64
N TRP A 126 -8.32 18.53 -3.65
CA TRP A 126 -7.12 19.02 -2.99
C TRP A 126 -7.04 18.59 -1.50
N GLU A 127 -5.92 17.95 -1.14
CA GLU A 127 -5.53 17.50 0.22
C GLU A 127 -6.67 16.90 1.07
N GLY A 128 -7.37 15.90 0.54
CA GLY A 128 -8.42 15.22 1.31
C GLY A 128 -9.63 16.09 1.66
N GLY A 129 -9.84 17.19 0.93
CA GLY A 129 -10.91 18.18 1.20
C GLY A 129 -10.41 19.48 1.81
N SER A 130 -9.14 19.56 2.22
CA SER A 130 -8.59 20.69 2.98
C SER A 130 -7.56 21.54 2.22
N GLY A 131 -7.21 21.17 0.98
CA GLY A 131 -6.11 21.81 0.27
C GLY A 131 -6.55 23.02 -0.56
N CYS A 132 -5.77 24.09 -0.47
CA CYS A 132 -5.98 25.30 -1.27
C CYS A 132 -5.77 24.98 -2.77
N ARG A 133 -6.77 25.27 -3.61
CA ARG A 133 -6.75 25.06 -5.08
C ARG A 133 -5.55 25.78 -5.73
N ASN A 134 -4.42 25.10 -5.89
CA ASN A 134 -3.29 25.68 -6.64
C ASN A 134 -3.56 25.56 -8.15
N LYS A 135 -3.88 26.70 -8.77
CA LYS A 135 -4.21 26.82 -10.19
C LYS A 135 -3.15 26.24 -11.13
N ILE A 136 -1.88 26.19 -10.71
CA ILE A 136 -0.76 25.66 -11.51
C ILE A 136 -0.92 24.16 -11.76
N LYS A 137 -1.35 23.40 -10.75
CA LYS A 137 -1.47 21.94 -10.81
C LYS A 137 -2.86 21.45 -11.25
N MET A 138 -3.84 22.35 -11.33
CA MET A 138 -5.19 21.99 -11.81
C MET A 138 -5.21 21.74 -13.32
N SER A 139 -5.97 20.72 -13.74
CA SER A 139 -6.24 20.44 -15.15
C SER A 139 -6.85 21.67 -15.84
N LYS A 140 -6.49 21.89 -17.11
CA LYS A 140 -7.09 22.98 -17.92
C LYS A 140 -8.60 22.81 -18.09
N ASN A 141 -9.10 21.57 -18.06
CA ASN A 141 -10.53 21.25 -18.24
C ASN A 141 -11.31 21.25 -16.91
N ASP A 142 -10.67 21.54 -15.77
CA ASP A 142 -11.34 21.60 -14.49
C ASP A 142 -12.17 22.89 -14.38
N LYS A 143 -13.51 22.74 -14.25
CA LYS A 143 -14.46 23.85 -14.11
C LYS A 143 -14.09 24.82 -12.97
N GLN A 144 -13.45 24.32 -11.92
CA GLN A 144 -13.09 25.10 -10.74
C GLN A 144 -11.77 25.88 -10.90
N LYS A 145 -10.97 25.63 -11.95
CA LYS A 145 -9.68 26.30 -12.15
C LYS A 145 -9.83 27.79 -12.41
N TYR A 146 -10.82 28.13 -13.24
CA TYR A 146 -11.13 29.49 -13.66
C TYR A 146 -12.37 30.08 -12.97
N ALA A 147 -13.03 29.30 -12.11
CA ALA A 147 -14.16 29.77 -11.32
C ALA A 147 -13.75 30.95 -10.43
N GLY A 148 -14.49 32.06 -10.56
CA GLY A 148 -14.27 33.27 -9.75
C GLY A 148 -13.12 34.18 -10.19
N VAL A 149 -12.39 33.86 -11.27
CA VAL A 149 -11.32 34.72 -11.80
C VAL A 149 -11.86 36.06 -12.32
N SER A 150 -13.07 36.06 -12.88
CA SER A 150 -13.75 37.24 -13.39
C SER A 150 -14.56 38.01 -12.35
N LYS A 151 -14.56 37.58 -11.07
CA LYS A 151 -15.28 38.31 -10.03
C LYS A 151 -14.48 39.54 -9.62
N THR A 152 -15.10 40.70 -9.69
CA THR A 152 -14.53 41.96 -9.20
C THR A 152 -14.32 41.87 -7.69
N VAL A 153 -13.08 42.07 -7.24
CA VAL A 153 -12.78 42.16 -5.81
C VAL A 153 -13.24 43.52 -5.29
N SER A 154 -13.98 43.53 -4.18
CA SER A 154 -14.45 44.80 -3.59
C SER A 154 -13.27 45.65 -3.11
N ARG A 155 -13.38 46.98 -3.22
CA ARG A 155 -12.34 47.92 -2.75
C ARG A 155 -12.03 47.75 -1.26
N LYS A 156 -13.00 47.28 -0.46
CA LYS A 156 -12.83 47.00 0.98
C LYS A 156 -11.92 45.80 1.23
N ALA A 157 -12.06 44.74 0.43
CA ALA A 157 -11.20 43.56 0.52
C ALA A 157 -9.76 43.86 0.04
N GLN A 158 -9.61 44.67 -1.00
CA GLN A 158 -8.28 45.10 -1.49
C GLN A 158 -7.48 45.89 -0.44
N LYS A 159 -8.16 46.65 0.43
CA LYS A 159 -7.54 47.41 1.52
C LYS A 159 -7.11 46.56 2.72
N ALA A 160 -7.60 45.31 2.83
CA ALA A 160 -7.34 44.44 3.96
C ALA A 160 -6.13 43.49 3.76
N GLU A 161 -5.55 43.45 2.55
CA GLU A 161 -4.37 42.62 2.27
C GLU A 161 -3.10 43.29 2.83
N PRO A 162 -2.33 42.63 3.72
CA PRO A 162 -1.08 43.19 4.22
C PRO A 162 -0.06 43.28 3.08
N ALA A 163 0.58 44.44 2.94
CA ALA A 163 1.62 44.69 1.95
C ALA A 163 2.74 43.65 2.05
N LYS A 164 2.82 42.74 1.07
CA LYS A 164 3.94 41.82 0.95
C LYS A 164 5.19 42.63 0.60
N LYS A 165 6.10 42.81 1.57
CA LYS A 165 7.47 43.30 1.32
C LYS A 165 8.16 42.34 0.35
N GLY A 166 8.42 42.81 -0.86
CA GLY A 166 9.27 42.13 -1.83
C GLY A 166 10.70 42.05 -1.30
N LYS A 167 11.34 40.91 -1.55
CA LYS A 167 12.77 40.70 -1.39
C LYS A 167 13.38 40.60 -2.78
#